data_AF-A0A0D2XU34-F1
#
_entry.id   AF-A0A0D2XU34-F1
#
_cell.length_a   1.000
_cell.length_b   1.000
_cell.length_c   1.000
_cell.angle_alpha   90.00
_cell.angle_beta   90.00
_cell.angle_gamma   90.00
#
_symmetry.space_group_name_H-M   'P 1'
#
loop_
_entity.id
_entity.type
_entity.pdbx_description
1 polymer ?
#
loop_
_entity_poly.entity_id
_entity_poly.type
_entity_poly.pdbx_seq_one_letter_code
_entity_poly.pdbx_strand_id
1 'polypeptide(L)'
;MFISKGNKLGAPVDVNNAEEHIFGYVLMNDWSARDIQQWEYVPLGPFNAKNFGTTISPWVVLADALEGFRGRGLENEVPPKKYLDEKREDSILDINLEVSITTAKGNKTKITQVSSQNLLWSWPQMIAHHSVSGCNLRTGDLLGSGTISGLEPGTQGSLLEQTMGGKQFVKLEGGEERKFIQDGDSITITGWSGNAEDGLVGFGECEGTIIAAVPRD
;
A
#
# COMPACT_ATOMS: atom_id res chain seq x y z
N MET A 1 3.35 -6.15 4.20
CA MET A 1 3.18 -7.34 5.05
C MET A 1 4.48 -8.11 5.10
N PHE A 2 4.99 -8.41 6.30
CA PHE A 2 6.23 -9.18 6.50
C PHE A 2 5.94 -10.67 6.63
N ILE A 3 6.76 -11.49 5.98
CA ILE A 3 6.73 -12.95 6.13
C ILE A 3 7.44 -13.37 7.43
N SER A 4 6.77 -14.18 8.26
CA SER A 4 7.33 -14.78 9.49
C SER A 4 8.04 -16.10 9.19
N LYS A 5 7.42 -16.93 8.35
CA LYS A 5 7.82 -18.31 8.03
C LYS A 5 7.90 -18.47 6.52
N GLY A 6 9.04 -18.92 6.02
CA GLY A 6 9.22 -19.20 4.59
C GLY A 6 8.57 -20.51 4.12
N ASN A 7 8.70 -20.81 2.84
CA ASN A 7 8.42 -22.12 2.24
C ASN A 7 9.68 -22.65 1.52
N LYS A 8 9.73 -23.97 1.27
CA LYS A 8 10.83 -24.56 0.50
C LYS A 8 10.68 -24.22 -0.98
N LEU A 9 11.78 -24.07 -1.70
CA LEU A 9 11.78 -23.94 -3.16
C LEU A 9 11.04 -25.13 -3.78
N GLY A 10 10.09 -24.85 -4.69
CA GLY A 10 9.22 -25.84 -5.32
C GLY A 10 8.05 -26.32 -4.45
N ALA A 11 7.86 -25.80 -3.24
CA ALA A 11 6.77 -26.17 -2.34
C ALA A 11 5.84 -24.97 -2.13
N PRO A 12 4.77 -24.81 -2.94
CA PRO A 12 3.84 -23.68 -2.83
C PRO A 12 3.08 -23.68 -1.50
N VAL A 13 2.66 -22.49 -1.06
CA VAL A 13 1.83 -22.30 0.15
C VAL A 13 0.35 -22.40 -0.25
N ASP A 14 -0.41 -23.29 0.42
CA ASP A 14 -1.87 -23.34 0.28
C ASP A 14 -2.48 -22.06 0.83
N VAL A 15 -3.43 -21.47 0.09
CA VAL A 15 -4.09 -20.21 0.49
C VAL A 15 -4.71 -20.28 1.88
N ASN A 16 -5.24 -21.44 2.29
CA ASN A 16 -5.87 -21.61 3.59
C ASN A 16 -4.85 -21.76 4.75
N ASN A 17 -3.57 -21.93 4.45
CA ASN A 17 -2.49 -21.97 5.43
C ASN A 17 -1.63 -20.69 5.37
N ALA A 18 -1.90 -19.79 4.44
CA ALA A 18 -1.03 -18.66 4.14
C ALA A 18 -0.96 -17.63 5.28
N GLU A 19 -2.00 -17.52 6.12
CA GLU A 19 -1.97 -16.63 7.30
C GLU A 19 -0.86 -17.01 8.29
N GLU A 20 -0.52 -18.31 8.43
CA GLU A 20 0.58 -18.75 9.30
C GLU A 20 1.96 -18.23 8.87
N HIS A 21 2.07 -17.76 7.62
CA HIS A 21 3.29 -17.20 7.06
C HIS A 21 3.41 -15.69 7.31
N ILE A 22 2.40 -15.06 7.88
CA ILE A 22 2.36 -13.61 8.12
C ILE A 22 2.91 -13.29 9.51
N PHE A 23 3.86 -12.35 9.58
CA PHE A 23 4.32 -11.78 10.85
C PHE A 23 3.47 -10.58 11.27
N GLY A 24 3.27 -9.65 10.33
CA GLY A 24 2.60 -8.40 10.60
C GLY A 24 2.70 -7.40 9.46
N TYR A 25 2.25 -6.19 9.74
CA TYR A 25 1.95 -5.17 8.74
C TYR A 25 2.61 -3.84 9.09
N VAL A 26 2.97 -3.12 8.05
CA VAL A 26 3.52 -1.76 8.10
C VAL A 26 2.81 -0.94 7.03
N LEU A 27 2.80 0.38 7.21
CA LEU A 27 2.48 1.30 6.13
C LEU A 27 3.64 1.33 5.15
N MET A 28 3.36 1.62 3.89
CA MET A 28 4.38 1.71 2.83
C MET A 28 4.04 2.85 1.87
N ASN A 29 5.02 3.68 1.57
CA ASN A 29 4.99 4.63 0.46
C ASN A 29 5.97 4.16 -0.64
N ASP A 30 5.42 3.65 -1.73
CA ASP A 30 6.16 3.24 -2.93
C ASP A 30 6.32 4.43 -3.89
N TRP A 31 7.35 5.25 -3.63
CA TRP A 31 7.61 6.48 -4.37
C TRP A 31 7.81 6.20 -5.86
N SER A 32 7.30 7.10 -6.70
CA SER A 32 7.17 6.80 -8.13
C SER A 32 7.45 8.00 -9.03
N ALA A 33 8.43 7.88 -9.91
CA ALA A 33 8.70 8.86 -10.98
C ALA A 33 7.95 8.45 -12.25
N ARG A 34 6.75 9.02 -12.47
CA ARG A 34 5.77 8.51 -13.45
C ARG A 34 6.17 8.71 -14.91
N ASP A 35 6.90 9.78 -15.19
CA ASP A 35 7.51 10.06 -16.50
C ASP A 35 8.58 9.03 -16.86
N ILE A 36 9.50 8.73 -15.94
CA ILE A 36 10.50 7.66 -16.08
C ILE A 36 9.80 6.32 -16.27
N GLN A 37 8.79 6.04 -15.44
CA GLN A 37 8.05 4.78 -15.46
C GLN A 37 7.42 4.56 -16.84
N GLN A 38 6.74 5.58 -17.38
CA GLN A 38 6.05 5.50 -18.66
C GLN A 38 7.00 5.16 -19.82
N TRP A 39 8.23 5.67 -19.78
CA TRP A 39 9.25 5.39 -20.78
C TRP A 39 9.85 3.98 -20.64
N GLU A 40 10.16 3.54 -19.40
CA GLU A 40 10.97 2.33 -19.19
C GLU A 40 10.16 1.02 -19.09
N TYR A 41 8.87 1.07 -18.70
CA TYR A 41 8.19 -0.13 -18.22
C TYR A 41 7.87 -1.17 -19.31
N VAL A 42 7.92 -0.79 -20.59
CA VAL A 42 7.67 -1.73 -21.68
C VAL A 42 8.98 -2.34 -22.15
N PRO A 43 9.13 -3.69 -22.17
CA PRO A 43 8.14 -4.72 -21.83
C PRO A 43 8.31 -5.33 -20.42
N LEU A 44 9.28 -4.89 -19.63
CA LEU A 44 9.78 -5.63 -18.46
C LEU A 44 9.20 -5.18 -17.10
N GLY A 45 8.36 -4.16 -17.10
CA GLY A 45 7.78 -3.58 -15.90
C GLY A 45 8.60 -2.42 -15.30
N PRO A 46 8.08 -1.79 -14.24
CA PRO A 46 8.72 -0.65 -13.58
C PRO A 46 10.09 -1.00 -13.00
N PHE A 47 11.05 -0.07 -13.07
CA PHE A 47 12.40 -0.27 -12.57
C PHE A 47 12.98 0.97 -11.87
N ASN A 48 13.70 1.84 -12.60
CA ASN A 48 14.33 3.03 -12.00
C ASN A 48 13.31 4.03 -11.46
N ALA A 49 12.11 4.01 -12.02
CA ALA A 49 11.01 4.83 -11.55
C ALA A 49 10.47 4.43 -10.16
N LYS A 50 10.96 3.34 -9.56
CA LYS A 50 10.51 2.79 -8.27
C LYS A 50 11.67 2.52 -7.32
N ASN A 51 12.80 2.03 -7.83
CA ASN A 51 13.94 1.61 -7.02
C ASN A 51 14.72 2.77 -6.34
N PHE A 52 14.35 4.02 -6.60
CA PHE A 52 14.98 5.19 -5.98
C PHE A 52 14.56 5.40 -4.52
N GLY A 53 13.41 4.87 -4.10
CA GLY A 53 12.97 4.99 -2.72
C GLY A 53 11.64 4.29 -2.44
N THR A 54 11.62 3.53 -1.34
CA THR A 54 10.39 3.01 -0.74
C THR A 54 10.49 3.25 0.76
N THR A 55 9.50 3.90 1.35
CA THR A 55 9.44 4.16 2.80
C THR A 55 8.47 3.18 3.43
N ILE A 56 8.78 2.70 4.64
CA ILE A 56 7.84 1.94 5.48
C ILE A 56 7.73 2.55 6.87
N SER A 57 6.60 2.36 7.55
CA SER A 57 6.49 2.73 8.96
C SER A 57 7.40 1.83 9.83
N PRO A 58 7.94 2.36 10.94
CA PRO A 58 8.93 1.63 11.75
C PRO A 58 8.31 0.53 12.62
N TRP A 59 7.03 0.65 12.95
CA TRP A 59 6.33 -0.29 13.83
C TRP A 59 5.61 -1.36 13.02
N VAL A 60 6.06 -2.61 13.16
CA VAL A 60 5.36 -3.76 12.60
C VAL A 60 4.21 -4.13 13.53
N VAL A 61 2.98 -3.86 13.10
CA VAL A 61 1.76 -4.28 13.79
C VAL A 61 1.57 -5.77 13.57
N LEU A 62 1.60 -6.55 14.64
CA LEU A 62 1.47 -8.01 14.57
C LEU A 62 0.10 -8.42 14.02
N ALA A 63 0.05 -9.52 13.27
CA ALA A 63 -1.19 -10.04 12.69
C ALA A 63 -2.26 -10.29 13.76
N ASP A 64 -1.89 -10.86 14.92
CA ASP A 64 -2.81 -11.14 16.03
C ASP A 64 -3.49 -9.88 16.58
N ALA A 65 -2.82 -8.72 16.53
CA ALA A 65 -3.39 -7.46 16.99
C ALA A 65 -4.52 -6.95 16.06
N LEU A 66 -4.57 -7.44 14.82
CA LEU A 66 -5.54 -7.06 13.81
C LEU A 66 -6.65 -8.10 13.60
N GLU A 67 -6.62 -9.23 14.33
CA GLU A 67 -7.58 -10.32 14.16
C GLU A 67 -9.04 -9.86 14.38
N GLY A 68 -9.26 -8.96 15.34
CA GLY A 68 -10.58 -8.38 15.61
C GLY A 68 -11.05 -7.33 14.60
N PHE A 69 -10.18 -6.91 13.68
CA PHE A 69 -10.43 -5.85 12.70
C PHE A 69 -10.38 -6.39 11.28
N ARG A 70 -11.12 -7.49 11.07
CA ARG A 70 -11.26 -8.14 9.77
C ARG A 70 -12.57 -7.76 9.12
N GLY A 71 -12.60 -7.84 7.80
CA GLY A 71 -13.75 -7.53 6.99
C GLY A 71 -13.66 -8.11 5.60
N ARG A 72 -14.63 -7.75 4.77
CA ARG A 72 -14.69 -8.16 3.38
C ARG A 72 -14.00 -7.12 2.50
N GLY A 73 -13.29 -7.61 1.48
CA GLY A 73 -12.74 -6.77 0.42
C GLY A 73 -13.76 -6.43 -0.65
N LEU A 74 -13.26 -5.86 -1.74
CA LEU A 74 -14.02 -5.79 -2.98
C LEU A 74 -14.29 -7.20 -3.53
N GLU A 75 -15.47 -7.37 -4.12
CA GLU A 75 -15.81 -8.62 -4.78
C GLU A 75 -15.10 -8.75 -6.12
N ASN A 76 -14.63 -9.97 -6.42
CA ASN A 76 -14.08 -10.29 -7.73
C ASN A 76 -15.22 -10.51 -8.73
N GLU A 77 -15.28 -9.70 -9.80
CA GLU A 77 -16.24 -9.92 -10.91
C GLU A 77 -16.03 -11.29 -11.59
N VAL A 78 -14.78 -11.75 -11.63
CA VAL A 78 -14.42 -13.08 -12.14
C VAL A 78 -14.01 -13.97 -10.97
N PRO A 79 -14.70 -15.11 -10.74
CA PRO A 79 -14.36 -16.01 -9.65
C PRO A 79 -12.87 -16.41 -9.65
N PRO A 80 -12.18 -16.33 -8.49
CA PRO A 80 -10.80 -16.78 -8.39
C PRO A 80 -10.61 -18.24 -8.81
N LYS A 81 -9.39 -18.58 -9.21
CA LYS A 81 -9.02 -19.99 -9.47
C LYS A 81 -9.02 -20.76 -8.16
N LYS A 82 -9.24 -22.09 -8.24
CA LYS A 82 -9.35 -22.98 -7.07
C LYS A 82 -8.21 -22.87 -6.05
N TYR A 83 -6.98 -22.58 -6.48
CA TYR A 83 -5.85 -22.45 -5.55
C TYR A 83 -5.84 -21.11 -4.77
N LEU A 84 -6.71 -20.17 -5.13
CA LEU A 84 -6.96 -18.90 -4.45
C LEU A 84 -8.33 -18.89 -3.73
N ASP A 85 -8.98 -20.05 -3.66
CA ASP A 85 -10.28 -20.23 -3.01
C ASP A 85 -10.08 -20.34 -1.49
N GLU A 86 -10.41 -19.26 -0.80
CA GLU A 86 -10.29 -19.14 0.65
C GLU A 86 -11.54 -19.70 1.33
N LYS A 87 -11.35 -20.51 2.37
CA LYS A 87 -12.47 -20.93 3.23
C LYS A 87 -12.99 -19.80 4.11
N ARG A 88 -12.14 -18.80 4.37
CA ARG A 88 -12.45 -17.62 5.18
C ARG A 88 -13.00 -16.53 4.26
N GLU A 89 -14.06 -15.85 4.68
CA GLU A 89 -14.71 -14.78 3.89
C GLU A 89 -14.26 -13.37 4.30
N ASP A 90 -13.63 -13.22 5.47
CA ASP A 90 -13.17 -11.96 6.08
C ASP A 90 -11.63 -11.83 6.07
N SER A 91 -10.98 -12.27 4.99
CA SER A 91 -9.51 -12.27 4.87
C SER A 91 -8.88 -10.89 4.64
N ILE A 92 -9.69 -9.82 4.53
CA ILE A 92 -9.19 -8.46 4.40
C ILE A 92 -9.18 -7.79 5.78
N LEU A 93 -8.13 -7.03 6.05
CA LEU A 93 -8.05 -6.21 7.26
C LEU A 93 -8.77 -4.88 7.02
N ASP A 94 -9.53 -4.43 8.01
CA ASP A 94 -10.12 -3.10 8.02
C ASP A 94 -9.15 -2.10 8.65
N ILE A 95 -8.34 -1.48 7.80
CA ILE A 95 -7.36 -0.46 8.17
C ILE A 95 -7.77 0.82 7.47
N ASN A 96 -8.15 1.82 8.26
CA ASN A 96 -8.31 3.18 7.80
C ASN A 96 -6.93 3.76 7.51
N LEU A 97 -6.80 4.42 6.37
CA LEU A 97 -5.58 5.04 5.89
C LEU A 97 -5.87 6.50 5.58
N GLU A 98 -4.97 7.37 6.02
CA GLU A 98 -5.00 8.79 5.71
C GLU A 98 -3.65 9.20 5.15
N VAL A 99 -3.68 10.00 4.07
CA VAL A 99 -2.49 10.56 3.45
C VAL A 99 -2.59 12.07 3.47
N SER A 100 -1.53 12.71 3.95
CA SER A 100 -1.40 14.16 3.96
C SER A 100 -0.15 14.62 3.24
N ILE A 101 -0.22 15.83 2.69
CA ILE A 101 0.92 16.57 2.16
C ILE A 101 1.17 17.78 3.05
N THR A 102 2.42 17.97 3.48
CA THR A 102 2.89 19.20 4.11
C THR A 102 3.80 19.90 3.11
N THR A 103 3.40 21.08 2.65
CA THR A 103 4.17 21.83 1.65
C THR A 103 5.43 22.42 2.25
N ALA A 104 6.37 22.86 1.40
CA ALA A 104 7.56 23.60 1.85
C ALA A 104 7.23 24.89 2.65
N LYS A 105 6.00 25.42 2.53
CA LYS A 105 5.51 26.57 3.32
C LYS A 105 4.95 26.17 4.69
N GLY A 106 4.86 24.87 4.98
CA GLY A 106 4.33 24.33 6.24
C GLY A 106 2.81 24.13 6.24
N ASN A 107 2.11 24.36 5.13
CA ASN A 107 0.68 24.08 5.05
C ASN A 107 0.46 22.58 4.93
N LYS A 108 -0.34 22.00 5.83
CA LYS A 108 -0.70 20.59 5.80
C LYS A 108 -2.07 20.42 5.17
N THR A 109 -2.26 19.42 4.32
CA THR A 109 -3.55 19.10 3.72
C THR A 109 -3.73 17.60 3.68
N LYS A 110 -4.86 17.11 4.18
CA LYS A 110 -5.30 15.75 3.92
C LYS A 110 -5.75 15.62 2.46
N ILE A 111 -5.04 14.80 1.69
CA ILE A 111 -5.32 14.62 0.26
C ILE A 111 -6.14 13.37 -0.03
N THR A 112 -6.11 12.38 0.86
CA THR A 112 -7.03 11.24 0.75
C THR A 112 -7.23 10.54 2.09
N GLN A 113 -8.38 9.89 2.22
CA GLN A 113 -8.70 8.94 3.27
C GLN A 113 -9.40 7.74 2.62
N VAL A 114 -8.91 6.53 2.89
CA VAL A 114 -9.37 5.29 2.26
C VAL A 114 -9.28 4.13 3.26
N SER A 115 -10.01 3.05 3.06
CA SER A 115 -9.85 1.80 3.82
C SER A 115 -9.19 0.72 2.96
N SER A 116 -8.35 -0.13 3.57
CA SER A 116 -7.82 -1.34 2.94
C SER A 116 -8.90 -2.36 2.58
N GLN A 117 -10.15 -2.21 3.03
CA GLN A 117 -11.29 -2.97 2.50
C GLN A 117 -11.53 -2.74 1.00
N ASN A 118 -10.91 -1.72 0.40
CA ASN A 118 -10.90 -1.53 -1.05
C ASN A 118 -9.88 -2.43 -1.78
N LEU A 119 -9.16 -3.31 -1.07
CA LEU A 119 -8.32 -4.32 -1.71
C LEU A 119 -9.18 -5.45 -2.30
N LEU A 120 -8.82 -5.86 -3.51
CA LEU A 120 -9.46 -6.97 -4.23
C LEU A 120 -8.87 -8.33 -3.85
N TRP A 121 -7.56 -8.36 -3.55
CA TRP A 121 -6.82 -9.58 -3.23
C TRP A 121 -6.38 -9.57 -1.77
N SER A 122 -6.62 -10.67 -1.07
CA SER A 122 -6.20 -10.85 0.31
C SER A 122 -4.70 -11.15 0.41
N TRP A 123 -4.12 -10.94 1.60
CA TRP A 123 -2.73 -11.34 1.86
C TRP A 123 -2.51 -12.86 1.70
N PRO A 124 -3.43 -13.74 2.17
CA PRO A 124 -3.38 -15.16 1.84
C PRO A 124 -3.32 -15.45 0.34
N GLN A 125 -4.17 -14.81 -0.48
CA GLN A 125 -4.17 -14.97 -1.93
C GLN A 125 -2.86 -14.49 -2.56
N MET A 126 -2.31 -13.37 -2.10
CA MET A 126 -1.02 -12.85 -2.59
C MET A 126 0.13 -13.83 -2.29
N ILE A 127 0.17 -14.42 -1.10
CA ILE A 127 1.18 -15.42 -0.71
C ILE A 127 1.03 -16.71 -1.56
N ALA A 128 -0.19 -17.21 -1.69
CA ALA A 128 -0.48 -18.40 -2.49
C ALA A 128 -0.09 -18.18 -3.95
N HIS A 129 -0.47 -17.03 -4.53
CA HIS A 129 -0.11 -16.65 -5.89
C HIS A 129 1.40 -16.52 -6.10
N HIS A 130 2.10 -15.84 -5.19
CA HIS A 130 3.55 -15.64 -5.29
C HIS A 130 4.29 -17.00 -5.30
N SER A 131 3.86 -17.93 -4.45
CA SER A 131 4.53 -19.21 -4.28
C SER A 131 4.06 -20.32 -5.24
N VAL A 132 2.97 -20.14 -6.00
CA VAL A 132 2.33 -21.20 -6.79
C VAL A 132 3.25 -21.85 -7.82
N SER A 133 4.20 -21.10 -8.38
CA SER A 133 5.19 -21.58 -9.35
C SER A 133 6.45 -22.18 -8.70
N GLY A 134 6.48 -22.26 -7.37
CA GLY A 134 7.58 -22.81 -6.59
C GLY A 134 8.53 -21.77 -5.99
N CYS A 135 8.25 -20.46 -6.10
CA CYS A 135 9.05 -19.42 -5.47
C CYS A 135 9.11 -19.63 -3.94
N ASN A 136 10.30 -19.52 -3.35
CA ASN A 136 10.49 -19.62 -1.91
C ASN A 136 10.47 -18.24 -1.25
N LEU A 137 9.49 -18.03 -0.37
CA LEU A 137 9.44 -16.94 0.58
C LEU A 137 10.40 -17.21 1.74
N ARG A 138 10.90 -16.16 2.37
CA ARG A 138 11.79 -16.20 3.54
C ARG A 138 11.32 -15.22 4.61
N THR A 139 11.67 -15.50 5.85
CA THR A 139 11.45 -14.58 6.96
C THR A 139 12.05 -13.21 6.64
N GLY A 140 11.25 -12.15 6.82
CA GLY A 140 11.65 -10.78 6.53
C GLY A 140 11.38 -10.33 5.09
N ASP A 141 10.96 -11.22 4.18
CA ASP A 141 10.44 -10.77 2.88
C ASP A 141 9.20 -9.87 3.10
N LEU A 142 9.09 -8.83 2.28
CA LEU A 142 8.06 -7.80 2.41
C LEU A 142 7.22 -7.75 1.14
N LEU A 143 5.91 -7.98 1.27
CA LEU A 143 4.95 -7.87 0.18
C LEU A 143 4.15 -6.56 0.34
N GLY A 144 4.15 -5.73 -0.70
CA GLY A 144 3.31 -4.53 -0.79
C GLY A 144 1.96 -4.83 -1.44
N SER A 145 0.89 -4.19 -0.97
CA SER A 145 -0.49 -4.42 -1.45
C SER A 145 -0.75 -3.92 -2.87
N GLY A 146 0.13 -3.05 -3.39
CA GLY A 146 -0.21 -2.10 -4.45
C GLY A 146 -0.88 -0.86 -3.88
N THR A 147 -1.09 0.14 -4.74
CA THR A 147 -1.80 1.38 -4.38
C THR A 147 -3.23 1.06 -3.94
N ILE A 148 -3.63 1.55 -2.76
CA ILE A 148 -4.99 1.37 -2.23
C ILE A 148 -5.82 2.59 -2.62
N SER A 149 -6.81 2.38 -3.48
CA SER A 149 -7.74 3.42 -3.94
C SER A 149 -9.16 2.98 -3.68
N GLY A 150 -9.99 3.88 -3.16
CA GLY A 150 -11.41 3.63 -2.99
C GLY A 150 -12.20 3.91 -4.27
N LEU A 151 -13.48 3.56 -4.22
CA LEU A 151 -14.41 3.71 -5.35
C LEU A 151 -14.90 5.15 -5.53
N GLU A 152 -14.87 5.95 -4.47
CA GLU A 152 -15.42 7.31 -4.45
C GLU A 152 -14.37 8.39 -4.80
N PRO A 153 -14.77 9.49 -5.45
CA PRO A 153 -13.89 10.64 -5.66
C PRO A 153 -13.25 11.15 -4.35
N GLY A 154 -11.94 11.39 -4.36
CA GLY A 154 -11.18 11.82 -3.17
C GLY A 154 -10.58 10.67 -2.36
N THR A 155 -10.91 9.41 -2.69
CA THR A 155 -10.36 8.22 -2.01
C THR A 155 -9.23 7.55 -2.81
N GLN A 156 -8.74 8.19 -3.87
CA GLN A 156 -7.67 7.64 -4.70
C GLN A 156 -6.31 7.69 -3.98
N GLY A 157 -5.58 6.58 -4.05
CA GLY A 157 -4.32 6.36 -3.34
C GLY A 157 -3.08 7.00 -3.99
N SER A 158 -3.23 7.72 -5.10
CA SER A 158 -2.12 8.45 -5.71
C SER A 158 -2.54 9.78 -6.32
N LEU A 159 -1.62 10.75 -6.32
CA LEU A 159 -1.80 12.01 -7.04
C LEU A 159 -2.00 11.80 -8.55
N LEU A 160 -1.45 10.72 -9.12
CA LEU A 160 -1.67 10.35 -10.51
C LEU A 160 -3.16 10.17 -10.81
N GLU A 161 -3.86 9.42 -9.95
CA GLU A 161 -5.29 9.16 -10.06
C GLU A 161 -6.11 10.41 -9.72
N GLN A 162 -5.81 11.08 -8.60
CA GLN A 162 -6.52 12.29 -8.17
C GLN A 162 -6.47 13.41 -9.21
N THR A 163 -5.37 13.50 -9.96
CA THR A 163 -5.16 14.57 -10.95
C THR A 163 -5.45 14.12 -12.38
N MET A 164 -5.93 12.89 -12.58
CA MET A 164 -6.17 12.30 -13.90
C MET A 164 -4.96 12.41 -14.83
N GLY A 165 -3.77 12.08 -14.32
CA GLY A 165 -2.52 12.24 -15.07
C GLY A 165 -2.08 13.70 -15.19
N GLY A 166 -2.34 14.53 -14.18
CA GLY A 166 -2.00 15.97 -14.20
C GLY A 166 -2.91 16.84 -15.07
N LYS A 167 -4.09 16.35 -15.45
CA LYS A 167 -5.11 17.14 -16.18
C LYS A 167 -5.86 18.12 -15.27
N GLN A 168 -5.97 17.78 -13.99
CA GLN A 168 -6.58 18.64 -12.96
C GLN A 168 -5.64 18.82 -11.77
N PHE A 169 -6.00 19.71 -10.85
CA PHE A 169 -5.22 20.04 -9.67
C PHE A 169 -5.89 19.53 -8.39
N VAL A 170 -5.07 19.12 -7.43
CA VAL A 170 -5.48 18.97 -6.02
C VAL A 170 -5.27 20.32 -5.35
N LYS A 171 -6.33 20.87 -4.76
CA LYS A 171 -6.27 22.10 -3.97
C LYS A 171 -5.75 21.79 -2.58
N LEU A 172 -4.81 22.60 -2.11
CA LEU A 172 -4.22 22.50 -0.79
C LEU A 172 -4.62 23.70 0.07
N GLU A 173 -4.46 23.54 1.37
CA GLU A 173 -4.55 24.63 2.34
C GLU A 173 -3.57 25.76 1.99
N GLY A 174 -3.91 26.99 2.39
CA GLY A 174 -3.12 28.17 2.04
C GLY A 174 -3.21 28.60 0.57
N GLY A 175 -4.12 27.99 -0.21
CA GLY A 175 -4.34 28.34 -1.62
C GLY A 175 -3.30 27.76 -2.58
N GLU A 176 -2.49 26.80 -2.12
CA GLU A 176 -1.55 26.07 -2.98
C GLU A 176 -2.28 24.99 -3.80
N GLU A 177 -1.65 24.56 -4.89
CA GLU A 177 -2.18 23.48 -5.74
C GLU A 177 -1.06 22.51 -6.11
N ARG A 178 -1.41 21.23 -6.36
CA ARG A 178 -0.49 20.21 -6.85
C ARG A 178 -1.10 19.38 -7.99
N LYS A 179 -0.23 19.01 -8.93
CA LYS A 179 -0.47 17.89 -9.87
C LYS A 179 0.34 16.67 -9.46
N PHE A 180 1.59 16.91 -9.12
CA PHE A 180 2.50 15.94 -8.51
C PHE A 180 3.24 16.65 -7.37
N ILE A 181 3.97 15.88 -6.58
CA ILE A 181 4.83 16.37 -5.50
C ILE A 181 5.90 17.34 -6.04
N GLN A 182 6.26 18.33 -5.22
CA GLN A 182 7.32 19.30 -5.47
C GLN A 182 8.43 19.15 -4.43
N ASP A 183 9.61 19.70 -4.73
CA ASP A 183 10.72 19.76 -3.77
C ASP A 183 10.29 20.45 -2.47
N GLY A 184 10.64 19.83 -1.34
CA GLY A 184 10.26 20.27 0.00
C GLY A 184 8.87 19.80 0.46
N ASP A 185 8.05 19.19 -0.40
CA ASP A 185 6.81 18.56 0.05
C ASP A 185 7.14 17.30 0.87
N SER A 186 6.45 17.13 2.00
CA SER A 186 6.48 15.91 2.81
C SER A 186 5.17 15.16 2.68
N ILE A 187 5.23 13.86 2.42
CA ILE A 187 4.06 12.98 2.38
C ILE A 187 4.07 12.10 3.63
N THR A 188 3.01 12.19 4.41
CA THR A 188 2.81 11.38 5.62
C THR A 188 1.60 10.46 5.42
N ILE A 189 1.83 9.16 5.56
CA ILE A 189 0.79 8.14 5.63
C ILE A 189 0.61 7.74 7.09
N THR A 190 -0.63 7.76 7.56
CA THR A 190 -1.05 7.21 8.86
C THR A 190 -2.11 6.15 8.66
N GLY A 191 -2.15 5.15 9.52
CA GLY A 191 -3.17 4.11 9.47
C GLY A 191 -3.55 3.58 10.83
N TRP A 192 -4.80 3.14 10.94
CA TRP A 192 -5.36 2.58 12.16
C TRP A 192 -6.54 1.64 11.90
N SER A 193 -6.75 0.70 12.80
CA SER A 193 -7.95 -0.13 12.89
C SER A 193 -8.70 0.17 14.19
N GLY A 194 -10.02 0.01 14.15
CA GLY A 194 -10.90 0.30 15.29
C GLY A 194 -11.08 1.79 15.56
N ASN A 195 -11.53 2.12 16.76
CA ASN A 195 -11.84 3.48 17.19
C ASN A 195 -11.51 3.66 18.69
N ALA A 196 -11.67 4.88 19.20
CA ALA A 196 -11.30 5.18 20.59
C ALA A 196 -12.17 4.48 21.65
N GLU A 197 -13.38 4.03 21.29
CA GLU A 197 -14.34 3.38 22.19
C GLU A 197 -14.12 1.86 22.26
N ASP A 198 -13.87 1.23 21.10
CA ASP A 198 -13.74 -0.23 20.96
C ASP A 198 -12.29 -0.75 20.98
N GLY A 199 -11.32 0.17 21.09
CA GLY A 199 -9.89 -0.12 21.01
C GLY A 199 -9.30 0.26 19.65
N LEU A 200 -8.15 0.91 19.69
CA LEU A 200 -7.45 1.45 18.52
C LEU A 200 -6.11 0.73 18.34
N VAL A 201 -5.86 0.23 17.13
CA VAL A 201 -4.55 -0.30 16.73
C VAL A 201 -3.97 0.62 15.66
N GLY A 202 -3.02 1.46 16.06
CA GLY A 202 -2.35 2.43 15.18
C GLY A 202 -1.01 1.92 14.63
N PHE A 203 -0.64 2.40 13.44
CA PHE A 203 0.60 2.01 12.75
C PHE A 203 1.73 3.05 12.89
N GLY A 204 1.49 4.16 13.58
CA GLY A 204 2.37 5.33 13.57
C GLY A 204 2.37 6.02 12.20
N GLU A 205 3.51 6.63 11.86
CA GLU A 205 3.68 7.42 10.64
C GLU A 205 4.65 6.75 9.67
N CYS A 206 4.34 6.85 8.38
CA CYS A 206 5.26 6.57 7.28
C CYS A 206 5.43 7.88 6.50
N GLU A 207 6.54 8.58 6.74
CA GLU A 207 6.79 9.91 6.20
C GLU A 207 8.08 9.98 5.38
N GLY A 208 8.08 10.81 4.34
CA GLY A 208 9.29 11.25 3.67
C GLY A 208 9.13 12.63 3.02
N THR A 209 10.19 13.42 3.07
CA THR A 209 10.29 14.73 2.43
C THR A 209 11.06 14.62 1.12
N ILE A 210 10.52 15.22 0.06
CA ILE A 210 11.20 15.29 -1.23
C ILE A 210 12.31 16.32 -1.16
N ILE A 211 13.53 15.88 -1.49
CA ILE A 211 14.68 16.77 -1.68
C ILE A 211 14.86 17.03 -3.17
N ALA A 212 15.46 18.19 -3.48
CA ALA A 212 15.79 18.55 -4.84
C ALA A 212 16.68 17.48 -5.49
N ALA A 213 16.41 17.20 -6.76
CA ALA A 213 17.23 16.30 -7.55
C ALA A 213 18.67 16.82 -7.67
N VAL A 214 19.64 15.91 -7.72
CA VAL A 214 21.02 16.28 -8.05
C VAL A 214 21.07 16.75 -9.51
N PRO A 215 21.60 17.96 -9.80
CA PRO A 215 21.76 18.43 -11.16
C PRO A 215 22.56 17.45 -12.02
N ARG A 216 22.15 17.27 -13.28
CA ARG A 216 22.97 16.58 -14.28
C ARG A 216 23.43 17.61 -15.29
N ASP A 217 24.74 17.64 -15.53
CA ASP A 217 25.37 18.38 -16.63
C ASP A 217 25.01 17.79 -18.00
#